data_AF-A0A441H286-F1
#
_entry.id   AF-A0A441H286-F1
#
_cell.length_a   1.000
_cell.length_b   1.000
_cell.length_c   1.000
_cell.angle_alpha   90.00
_cell.angle_beta   90.00
_cell.angle_gamma   90.00
#
_symmetry.space_group_name_H-M   'P 1'
#
loop_
_entity.id
_entity.type
_entity.pdbx_description
1 polymer ?
#
loop_
_entity_poly.entity_id
_entity_poly.type
_entity_poly.pdbx_seq_one_letter_code
_entity_poly.pdbx_strand_id
1 'polypeptide(L)'
;MPRRKQARRTSVRDIQAMSRLTHEQDLSVREVSERLKISKTTVSTYLLRAREAGLSCWPLPPGHDDATLERLLFGRAGRPP
;
A
#
# COMPACT_ATOMS: atom_id res chain seq x y z
N MET A 1 -27.29 2.53 -5.17
CA MET A 1 -26.58 1.25 -4.97
C MET A 1 -25.08 1.52 -4.81
N PRO A 2 -24.48 1.51 -3.60
CA PRO A 2 -23.02 1.56 -3.53
C PRO A 2 -22.51 0.16 -3.91
N ARG A 3 -21.88 0.03 -5.07
CA ARG A 3 -21.20 -1.20 -5.46
C ARG A 3 -20.13 -1.50 -4.40
N ARG A 4 -20.35 -2.52 -3.59
CA ARG A 4 -19.33 -3.09 -2.70
C ARG A 4 -18.26 -3.69 -3.62
N LYS A 5 -17.30 -2.86 -4.05
CA LYS A 5 -16.16 -3.29 -4.86
C LYS A 5 -15.46 -4.37 -4.05
N GLN A 6 -15.44 -5.58 -4.59
CA GLN A 6 -14.72 -6.73 -4.06
C GLN A 6 -13.31 -6.26 -3.69
N ALA A 7 -12.93 -6.43 -2.44
CA ALA A 7 -11.58 -6.13 -1.98
C ALA A 7 -10.66 -7.14 -2.67
N ARG A 8 -10.11 -6.77 -3.83
CA ARG A 8 -8.94 -7.46 -4.37
C ARG A 8 -7.93 -7.46 -3.22
N ARG A 9 -7.53 -8.66 -2.73
CA ARG A 9 -6.56 -8.78 -1.64
C ARG A 9 -5.36 -7.95 -2.04
N THR A 10 -5.17 -6.83 -1.36
CA THR A 10 -4.08 -5.92 -1.65
C THR A 10 -2.85 -6.61 -1.10
N SER A 11 -2.00 -7.10 -2.01
CA SER A 11 -0.79 -7.79 -1.62
C SER A 11 0.22 -6.78 -1.10
N VAL A 12 1.18 -7.22 -0.30
CA VAL A 12 2.30 -6.39 0.13
C VAL A 12 3.02 -5.76 -1.06
N ARG A 13 3.13 -6.52 -2.15
CA ARG A 13 3.73 -6.08 -3.41
C ARG A 13 2.96 -4.93 -4.05
N ASP A 14 1.64 -4.90 -3.94
CA ASP A 14 0.82 -3.76 -4.40
C ASP A 14 1.11 -2.52 -3.55
N ILE A 15 1.27 -2.66 -2.23
CA ILE A 15 1.56 -1.55 -1.31
C ILE A 15 2.96 -0.97 -1.57
N GLN A 16 3.94 -1.84 -1.78
CA GLN A 16 5.28 -1.42 -2.22
C GLN A 16 5.22 -0.70 -3.56
N ALA A 17 4.47 -1.23 -4.53
CA ALA A 17 4.31 -0.60 -5.83
C ALA A 17 3.64 0.79 -5.70
N MET A 18 2.63 0.95 -4.84
CA MET A 18 2.04 2.25 -4.54
C MET A 18 3.08 3.21 -3.98
N SER A 19 3.80 2.78 -2.93
CA SER A 19 4.81 3.59 -2.25
C SER A 19 5.93 4.00 -3.21
N ARG A 20 6.42 3.04 -4.01
CA ARG A 20 7.39 3.29 -5.08
C ARG A 20 6.88 4.29 -6.11
N LEU A 21 5.65 4.12 -6.60
CA LEU A 21 5.06 5.04 -7.58
C LEU A 21 4.87 6.46 -7.02
N THR A 22 4.52 6.59 -5.73
CA THR A 22 4.41 7.90 -5.08
C THR A 22 5.76 8.55 -4.78
N HIS A 23 6.78 7.76 -4.42
CA HIS A 23 8.08 8.30 -4.00
C HIS A 23 9.09 8.45 -5.15
N GLU A 24 9.07 7.57 -6.16
CA GLU A 24 9.98 7.67 -7.33
C GLU A 24 9.41 8.54 -8.45
N GLN A 25 8.08 8.63 -8.57
CA GLN A 25 7.43 9.34 -9.67
C GLN A 25 6.52 10.49 -9.21
N ASP A 26 6.48 10.80 -7.90
CA ASP A 26 5.63 11.87 -7.32
C ASP A 26 4.15 11.78 -7.75
N LEU A 27 3.68 10.55 -8.01
CA LEU A 27 2.35 10.34 -8.57
C LEU A 27 1.27 10.55 -7.52
N SER A 28 0.15 11.12 -7.96
CA SER A 28 -1.00 11.32 -7.09
C SER A 28 -1.70 9.99 -6.78
N VAL A 29 -2.40 9.92 -5.63
CA VAL A 29 -3.26 8.78 -5.24
C VAL A 29 -4.23 8.35 -6.35
N ARG A 30 -4.70 9.30 -7.18
CA ARG A 30 -5.54 9.00 -8.35
C ARG A 30 -4.79 8.17 -9.40
N GLU A 31 -3.57 8.55 -9.75
CA GLU A 31 -2.78 7.86 -10.78
C GLU A 31 -2.34 6.47 -10.31
N VAL A 32 -1.96 6.37 -9.04
CA VAL A 32 -1.63 5.10 -8.39
C VAL A 32 -2.84 4.16 -8.39
N SER A 33 -4.03 4.68 -8.06
CA SER A 33 -5.32 3.97 -8.13
C SER A 33 -5.59 3.44 -9.54
N GLU A 34 -5.39 4.27 -10.57
CA GLU A 34 -5.61 3.88 -11.97
C GLU A 34 -4.60 2.81 -12.44
N ARG A 35 -3.31 3.00 -12.14
CA ARG A 35 -2.24 2.05 -12.53
C ARG A 35 -2.39 0.68 -11.88
N LEU A 36 -2.72 0.65 -10.59
CA LEU A 36 -2.85 -0.60 -9.84
C LEU A 36 -4.28 -1.18 -9.86
N LYS A 37 -5.24 -0.44 -10.44
CA LYS A 37 -6.69 -0.76 -10.46
C LYS A 37 -7.26 -0.98 -9.06
N ILE A 38 -6.80 -0.18 -8.10
CA ILE A 38 -7.21 -0.23 -6.68
C ILE A 38 -8.00 1.03 -6.35
N SER A 39 -9.00 0.94 -5.48
CA SER A 39 -9.79 2.10 -5.09
C SER A 39 -8.93 3.16 -4.39
N LYS A 40 -9.12 4.44 -4.72
CA LYS A 40 -8.42 5.58 -4.08
C LYS A 40 -8.45 5.52 -2.56
N THR A 41 -9.58 5.16 -1.96
CA THR A 41 -9.73 5.01 -0.51
C THR A 41 -8.79 3.94 0.05
N THR A 42 -8.68 2.81 -0.66
CA THR A 42 -7.78 1.72 -0.31
C THR A 42 -6.32 2.17 -0.40
N VAL A 43 -5.95 2.86 -1.47
CA VAL A 43 -4.60 3.44 -1.63
C VAL A 43 -4.29 4.41 -0.49
N SER A 44 -5.17 5.36 -0.18
CA SER A 44 -4.99 6.29 0.94
C SER A 44 -4.84 5.58 2.29
N THR A 45 -5.67 4.58 2.57
CA THR A 45 -5.59 3.80 3.82
C THR A 45 -4.26 3.05 3.91
N TYR A 46 -3.79 2.43 2.82
CA TYR A 46 -2.53 1.70 2.84
C TYR A 46 -1.30 2.61 2.89
N LEU A 47 -1.32 3.76 2.22
CA LEU A 47 -0.26 4.75 2.33
C LEU A 47 -0.17 5.31 3.75
N LEU A 48 -1.32 5.58 4.39
CA LEU A 48 -1.36 5.99 5.79
C LEU A 48 -0.77 4.90 6.70
N ARG A 49 -1.20 3.64 6.52
CA ARG A 49 -0.65 2.51 7.29
C ARG A 49 0.84 2.30 7.06
N ALA A 50 1.31 2.47 5.83
CA ALA A 50 2.74 2.40 5.51
C ALA A 50 3.49 3.50 6.25
N ARG A 51 2.96 4.72 6.30
CA ARG A 51 3.54 5.82 7.07
C ARG A 51 3.54 5.54 8.58
N GLU A 52 2.47 4.98 9.14
CA GLU A 52 2.43 4.56 10.55
C GLU A 52 3.41 3.42 10.86
N ALA A 53 3.65 2.54 9.90
CA ALA A 53 4.65 1.48 9.97
C ALA A 53 6.09 1.97 9.76
N GLY A 54 6.31 3.27 9.47
CA GLY A 54 7.62 3.82 9.15
C GLY A 54 8.14 3.43 7.77
N LEU A 55 7.28 2.88 6.91
CA LEU A 55 7.55 2.47 5.53
C LEU A 55 7.30 3.61 4.52
N SER A 56 7.25 4.86 5.00
CA SER A 56 7.15 6.06 4.17
C SER A 56 8.48 6.50 3.55
N CYS A 57 9.57 5.75 3.78
CA CYS A 57 10.83 5.97 3.10
C CYS A 57 11.04 4.89 2.03
N TRP A 58 11.08 5.34 0.78
CA TRP A 58 11.56 4.55 -0.35
C TRP A 58 12.88 5.16 -0.82
N PRO A 59 13.89 4.37 -1.24
CA PRO A 59 13.91 2.92 -1.37
C PRO A 59 14.00 2.19 -0.02
N LEU A 60 13.29 1.05 0.09
CA LEU A 60 13.48 0.18 1.24
C LEU A 60 14.89 -0.43 1.19
N PRO A 61 15.62 -0.49 2.33
CA PRO A 61 16.94 -1.12 2.40
C PRO A 61 16.89 -2.57 1.91
N PRO A 62 17.93 -3.06 1.19
CA PRO A 62 18.03 -4.46 0.81
C PRO A 62 17.96 -5.34 2.07
N GLY A 63 16.93 -6.20 2.15
CA GLY A 63 16.58 -6.97 3.35
C GLY A 63 15.14 -6.73 3.86
N HIS A 64 14.45 -5.74 3.30
CA HIS A 64 13.00 -5.61 3.49
C HIS A 64 12.26 -6.47 2.46
N ASP A 65 12.19 -7.78 2.74
CA ASP A 65 11.37 -8.71 1.97
C ASP A 65 9.86 -8.45 2.14
N ASP A 66 9.08 -8.94 1.18
CA ASP A 66 7.61 -8.90 1.22
C ASP A 66 7.06 -9.42 2.56
N ALA A 67 7.68 -10.46 3.12
CA ALA A 67 7.28 -11.03 4.42
C ALA A 67 7.52 -10.07 5.60
N THR A 68 8.61 -9.29 5.56
CA THR A 68 8.93 -8.30 6.60
C THR A 68 7.94 -7.13 6.54
N LEU A 69 7.64 -6.65 5.32
CA LEU A 69 6.57 -5.66 5.15
C LEU A 69 5.21 -6.21 5.56
N GLU A 70 4.90 -7.47 5.25
CA GLU A 70 3.64 -8.09 5.68
C GLU A 70 3.51 -8.04 7.20
N ARG A 71 4.58 -8.42 7.93
CA ARG A 71 4.62 -8.33 9.39
C ARG A 71 4.54 -6.90 9.90
N LEU A 72 5.14 -5.92 9.25
CA LEU A 72 5.08 -4.53 9.70
C LEU A 72 3.69 -3.91 9.45
N LEU A 73 3.11 -4.15 8.28
CA LEU A 73 1.82 -3.60 7.87
C LEU A 73 0.62 -4.30 8.52
N PHE A 74 0.67 -5.63 8.65
CA PHE A 74 -0.43 -6.45 9.20
C PHE A 74 -0.16 -6.97 10.61
N GLY A 75 1.09 -6.97 11.08
CA GLY A 75 1.42 -7.37 12.47
C GLY A 75 1.20 -6.25 13.48
N ARG A 76 1.27 -4.97 13.07
CA ARG A 76 0.93 -3.83 13.93
C ARG A 76 -0.54 -3.42 13.82
N ALA A 77 -1.13 -3.54 12.63
CA ALA A 77 -2.56 -3.33 12.41
C ALA A 77 -3.25 -4.70 12.38
N GLY A 78 -3.78 -5.13 13.53
CA GLY A 78 -4.51 -6.38 13.66
C GLY A 78 -5.47 -6.63 12.50
N ARG A 79 -5.31 -7.82 11.89
CA ARG A 79 -6.13 -8.52 10.90
C ARG A 79 -6.71 -7.66 9.75
N PRO A 80 -6.40 -7.98 8.47
CA PRO A 80 -7.09 -7.33 7.36
C PRO A 80 -8.58 -7.77 7.33
N PRO A 81 -9.51 -6.86 7.03
CA PRO A 81 -10.91 -7.20 6.77
C PRO A 81 -11.12 -7.95 5.44
#